data_AF-A0A4U6RIP7-F1
#
_entry.id   AF-A0A4U6RIP7-F1
#
_cell.length_a   1.000
_cell.length_b   1.000
_cell.length_c   1.000
_cell.angle_alpha   90.00
_cell.angle_beta   90.00
_cell.angle_gamma   90.00
#
_symmetry.space_group_name_H-M   'P 1'
#
loop_
_entity.id
_entity.type
_entity.pdbx_description
1 polymer ?
#
loop_
_entity_poly.entity_id
_entity_poly.type
_entity_poly.pdbx_seq_one_letter_code
_entity_poly.pdbx_strand_id
1 'polypeptide(L)'
;MPRGDKSSYTDKQKRQAEHIEEGYEQRGISSREAERRAWATVNKETHGGKKSGSGRGTREDHSPSRKGGKLGGKAAAKRPAAARSRSAKKAARTRKRRAA
;
A
#
# COMPACT_ATOMS: atom_id res chain seq x y z
N MET A 1 18.84 -2.35 1.59
CA MET A 1 17.94 -3.40 1.03
C MET A 1 18.59 -4.74 1.25
N PRO A 2 17.83 -5.85 1.46
CA PRO A 2 18.44 -7.17 1.36
C PRO A 2 19.06 -7.23 -0.03
N ARG A 3 20.39 -7.27 -0.08
CA ARG A 3 21.11 -7.51 -1.33
C ARG A 3 20.93 -9.00 -1.56
N GLY A 4 19.94 -9.40 -2.36
CA GLY A 4 19.69 -10.81 -2.62
C GLY A 4 18.23 -11.16 -2.87
N ASP A 5 18.00 -12.47 -2.95
CA ASP A 5 16.70 -13.06 -3.24
C ASP A 5 15.67 -12.74 -2.14
N LYS A 6 14.46 -12.36 -2.58
CA LYS A 6 13.30 -12.06 -1.73
C LYS A 6 12.57 -13.33 -1.28
N SER A 7 13.21 -14.50 -1.37
CA SER A 7 12.65 -15.80 -0.98
C SER A 7 12.29 -15.90 0.50
N SER A 8 12.90 -15.10 1.38
CA SER A 8 12.54 -15.02 2.81
C SER A 8 11.24 -14.23 3.08
N TYR A 9 10.68 -13.59 2.06
CA TYR A 9 9.43 -12.84 2.13
C TYR A 9 8.25 -13.66 1.63
N THR A 10 7.09 -13.42 2.24
CA THR A 10 5.83 -14.02 1.79
C THR A 10 5.33 -13.35 0.50
N ASP A 11 4.50 -14.04 -0.26
CA ASP A 11 3.93 -13.47 -1.49
C ASP A 11 3.03 -12.27 -1.19
N LYS A 12 2.41 -12.23 0.00
CA LYS A 12 1.68 -11.05 0.47
C LYS A 12 2.59 -9.82 0.61
N GLN A 13 3.79 -9.99 1.17
CA GLN A 13 4.75 -8.88 1.31
C GLN A 13 5.26 -8.41 -0.06
N LYS A 14 5.51 -9.33 -0.99
CA LYS A 14 5.94 -8.99 -2.36
C LYS A 14 4.87 -8.17 -3.08
N ARG A 15 3.61 -8.63 -3.09
CA ARG A 15 2.48 -7.88 -3.67
C ARG A 15 2.27 -6.52 -3.02
N GLN A 16 2.45 -6.43 -1.71
CA GLN A 16 2.34 -5.15 -1.00
C GLN A 16 3.45 -4.18 -1.43
N ALA A 17 4.69 -4.66 -1.57
CA ALA A 17 5.79 -3.85 -2.06
C ALA A 17 5.53 -3.39 -3.50
N GLU A 18 5.13 -4.29 -4.39
CA GLU A 18 4.81 -3.97 -5.79
C GLU A 18 3.74 -2.88 -5.90
N HIS A 19 2.65 -2.96 -5.14
CA HIS A 19 1.63 -1.91 -5.13
C HIS A 19 2.13 -0.54 -4.62
N ILE A 20 3.04 -0.54 -3.65
CA ILE A 20 3.62 0.71 -3.14
C ILE A 20 4.60 1.31 -4.15
N GLU A 21 5.40 0.46 -4.79
CA GLU A 21 6.35 0.80 -5.85
C GLU A 21 5.63 1.42 -7.04
N GLU A 22 4.61 0.75 -7.57
CA GLU A 22 3.77 1.26 -8.66
C GLU A 22 3.21 2.65 -8.32
N GLY A 23 2.76 2.85 -7.09
CA GLY A 23 2.27 4.16 -6.65
C GLY A 23 3.36 5.24 -6.59
N TYR A 24 4.63 4.91 -6.38
CA TYR A 24 5.74 5.85 -6.48
C TYR A 24 6.17 6.10 -7.93
N GLU A 25 6.16 5.07 -8.78
CA GLU A 25 6.45 5.20 -10.21
C GLU A 25 5.42 6.09 -10.92
N GLN A 26 4.13 5.90 -10.62
CA GLN A 26 3.06 6.78 -11.11
C GLN A 26 3.22 8.24 -10.66
N ARG A 27 3.96 8.48 -9.57
CA ARG A 27 4.33 9.81 -9.08
C ARG A 27 5.63 10.35 -9.71
N GLY A 28 6.20 9.63 -10.66
CA GLY A 28 7.41 10.01 -11.41
C GLY A 28 8.73 9.63 -10.73
N ILE A 29 8.71 8.77 -9.70
CA ILE A 29 9.95 8.28 -9.09
C ILE A 29 10.52 7.14 -9.93
N SER A 30 11.84 7.13 -10.16
CA SER A 30 12.52 6.03 -10.84
C SER A 30 12.28 4.69 -10.15
N SER A 31 12.09 3.62 -10.91
CA SER A 31 11.82 2.25 -10.41
C SER A 31 12.73 1.84 -9.26
N ARG A 32 14.05 1.99 -9.39
CA ARG A 32 15.03 1.65 -8.34
C ARG A 32 14.78 2.34 -7.00
N GLU A 33 14.35 3.60 -7.02
CA GLU A 33 14.03 4.38 -5.82
C GLU A 33 12.62 4.08 -5.31
N ALA A 34 11.67 3.83 -6.22
CA ALA A 34 10.32 3.39 -5.88
C ALA A 34 10.33 2.03 -5.16
N GLU A 35 11.03 1.04 -5.72
CA GLU A 35 11.28 -0.28 -5.13
C GLU A 35 11.90 -0.14 -3.74
N ARG A 36 12.93 0.71 -3.60
CA ARG A 36 13.60 0.97 -2.32
C ARG A 36 12.63 1.48 -1.26
N ARG A 37 11.81 2.46 -1.59
CA ARG A 37 10.82 3.04 -0.66
C ARG A 37 9.71 2.05 -0.32
N ALA A 38 9.29 1.25 -1.29
CA ALA A 38 8.29 0.22 -1.11
C ALA A 38 8.75 -0.84 -0.10
N TRP A 39 9.92 -1.44 -0.33
CA TRP A 39 10.47 -2.46 0.56
C TRP A 39 10.84 -1.90 1.93
N ALA A 40 11.28 -0.64 2.03
CA ALA A 40 11.49 0.02 3.32
C ALA A 40 10.18 0.13 4.13
N THR A 41 9.06 0.42 3.47
CA THR A 41 7.74 0.51 4.11
C THR A 41 7.28 -0.85 4.60
N VAL A 42 7.36 -1.88 3.74
CA VAL A 42 7.00 -3.26 4.11
C VAL A 42 7.86 -3.77 5.26
N ASN A 43 9.17 -3.51 5.24
CA ASN A 43 10.07 -3.94 6.31
C ASN A 43 9.84 -3.18 7.60
N LYS A 44 9.42 -1.91 7.55
CA LYS A 44 9.04 -1.17 8.76
C LYS A 44 7.81 -1.77 9.42
N GLU A 45 6.84 -2.22 8.63
CA GLU A 45 5.61 -2.84 9.14
C GLU A 45 5.80 -4.29 9.60
N THR A 46 6.65 -5.05 8.92
CA THR A 46 6.78 -6.50 9.16
C THR A 46 8.08 -6.93 9.83
N HIS A 47 8.99 -5.98 10.09
CA HIS A 47 10.33 -6.22 10.65
C HIS A 47 11.23 -7.15 9.81
N GLY A 48 10.86 -7.42 8.55
CA GLY A 48 11.63 -8.21 7.59
C GLY A 48 10.83 -9.36 6.99
N GLY A 49 11.53 -10.34 6.43
CA GLY A 49 10.89 -11.48 5.75
C GLY A 49 10.07 -12.33 6.71
N LYS A 50 8.75 -12.39 6.53
CA LYS A 50 7.86 -13.19 7.39
C LYS A 50 7.91 -14.68 7.07
N LYS A 51 8.38 -15.05 5.87
CA LYS A 51 8.44 -16.46 5.46
C LYS A 51 9.52 -17.16 6.25
N SER A 52 10.77 -16.66 6.24
CA SER A 52 11.91 -17.28 6.93
C SER A 52 13.00 -16.29 7.36
N GLY A 53 12.72 -14.99 7.34
CA GLY A 53 13.67 -13.94 7.72
C GLY A 53 13.40 -13.35 9.10
N SER A 54 13.95 -12.15 9.34
CA SER A 54 13.90 -11.45 10.62
C SER A 54 12.49 -11.05 11.09
N GLY A 55 11.51 -11.02 10.18
CA GLY A 55 10.11 -10.71 10.50
C GLY A 55 9.28 -11.94 10.89
N ARG A 56 9.87 -13.14 10.91
CA ARG A 56 9.15 -14.36 11.28
C ARG A 56 8.85 -14.35 12.79
N GLY A 57 7.58 -14.54 13.16
CA GLY A 57 7.14 -14.57 14.55
C GLY A 57 7.04 -13.19 15.23
N THR A 58 7.46 -12.12 14.56
CA THR A 58 7.33 -10.75 15.08
C THR A 58 5.93 -10.20 14.83
N ARG A 59 5.40 -9.43 15.78
CA ARG A 59 4.14 -8.70 15.62
C ARG A 59 4.32 -7.57 14.59
N GLU A 60 3.32 -7.35 13.76
CA GLU A 60 3.34 -6.27 12.75
C GLU A 60 3.13 -4.89 13.39
N ASP A 61 3.83 -3.88 12.87
CA ASP A 61 3.63 -2.46 13.16
C ASP A 61 2.84 -1.79 12.04
N HIS A 62 1.55 -1.59 12.26
CA HIS A 62 0.69 -0.88 11.30
C HIS A 62 0.80 0.65 11.37
N SER A 63 1.78 1.22 12.08
CA SER A 63 1.99 2.68 12.13
C SER A 63 2.15 3.32 10.74
N PRO A 64 2.88 2.74 9.76
CA PRO A 64 3.02 3.34 8.44
C PRO A 64 1.69 3.35 7.69
N SER A 65 0.97 2.23 7.71
CA SER A 65 -0.34 2.05 7.07
C SER A 65 -1.39 3.02 7.63
N ARG A 66 -1.44 3.18 8.96
CA ARG A 66 -2.34 4.14 9.62
C ARG A 66 -2.01 5.58 9.25
N LYS A 67 -0.72 5.94 9.22
CA LYS A 67 -0.29 7.29 8.81
C LYS A 67 -0.69 7.59 7.36
N GLY A 68 -0.43 6.65 6.46
CA GLY A 68 -0.82 6.75 5.04
C GLY A 68 -2.32 6.90 4.88
N GLY A 69 -3.11 6.06 5.55
CA GLY A 69 -4.58 6.14 5.53
C GLY A 69 -5.12 7.48 6.04
N LYS A 70 -4.56 8.01 7.13
CA LYS A 70 -4.94 9.33 7.68
C LYS A 70 -4.66 10.47 6.68
N LEU A 71 -3.50 10.46 6.03
CA LEU A 71 -3.13 11.47 5.04
C LEU A 71 -3.99 11.37 3.78
N GLY A 72 -4.20 10.14 3.28
CA GLY A 72 -5.06 9.88 2.12
C GLY A 72 -6.51 10.29 2.38
N GLY A 73 -7.04 9.98 3.57
CA GLY A 73 -8.38 10.39 4.00
C GLY A 73 -8.53 11.92 4.04
N LYS A 74 -7.56 12.63 4.62
CA LYS A 74 -7.54 14.11 4.60
C LYS A 74 -7.50 14.67 3.19
N ALA A 75 -6.68 14.11 2.30
CA ALA A 75 -6.61 14.53 0.90
C ALA A 75 -7.94 14.28 0.17
N ALA A 76 -8.57 13.12 0.39
CA ALA A 76 -9.86 12.79 -0.18
C ALA A 76 -10.98 13.73 0.32
N ALA A 77 -10.95 14.11 1.60
CA ALA A 77 -11.92 15.05 2.18
C ALA A 77 -11.83 16.46 1.57
N LYS A 78 -10.62 16.91 1.21
CA LYS A 78 -10.37 18.21 0.56
C LYS A 78 -10.84 18.30 -0.90
N ARG A 79 -11.29 17.20 -1.51
CA ARG A 79 -11.76 17.21 -2.91
C ARG A 79 -13.04 18.06 -3.07
N PRO A 80 -13.24 18.70 -4.24
CA PRO A 80 -14.46 19.46 -4.52
C PRO A 80 -15.73 18.64 -4.28
N ALA A 81 -16.78 19.27 -3.76
CA ALA A 81 -18.04 18.61 -3.42
C ALA A 81 -18.63 17.82 -4.60
N ALA A 82 -18.58 18.38 -5.80
CA ALA A 82 -19.02 17.72 -7.04
C ALA A 82 -18.22 16.42 -7.33
N ALA A 83 -16.91 16.41 -7.10
CA ALA A 83 -16.07 15.22 -7.29
C ALA A 83 -16.38 14.13 -6.25
N ARG A 84 -16.63 14.53 -4.99
CA ARG A 84 -17.05 13.60 -3.92
C ARG A 84 -18.43 12.99 -4.24
N SER A 85 -19.40 13.82 -4.66
CA SER A 85 -20.74 13.38 -5.05
C SER A 85 -20.73 12.41 -6.24
N ARG A 86 -19.96 12.72 -7.30
CA ARG A 86 -19.79 11.80 -8.46
C ARG A 86 -19.27 10.42 -8.02
N SER A 87 -18.28 10.39 -7.13
CA SER A 87 -17.70 9.15 -6.61
C SER A 87 -18.73 8.34 -5.80
N ALA A 88 -19.50 9.00 -4.94
CA ALA A 88 -20.58 8.38 -4.16
C ALA A 88 -21.69 7.81 -5.05
N LYS A 89 -22.15 8.58 -6.05
CA LYS A 89 -23.16 8.12 -7.03
C LYS A 89 -22.66 6.92 -7.86
N LYS A 90 -21.38 6.90 -8.25
CA LYS A 90 -20.77 5.74 -8.92
C LYS A 90 -20.84 4.50 -8.03
N ALA A 91 -20.46 4.63 -6.76
CA ALA A 91 -20.52 3.54 -5.79
C ALA A 91 -21.95 3.02 -5.57
N ALA A 92 -22.93 3.93 -5.45
CA ALA A 92 -24.34 3.56 -5.30
C ALA A 92 -24.86 2.76 -6.51
N ARG A 93 -24.56 3.19 -7.74
CA ARG A 93 -24.92 2.46 -8.97
C ARG A 93 -24.33 1.07 -9.00
N THR A 94 -23.06 0.91 -8.62
CA THR A 94 -22.41 -0.42 -8.58
C THR A 94 -23.04 -1.35 -7.56
N ARG A 95 -23.48 -0.83 -6.40
CA ARG A 95 -24.19 -1.63 -5.39
C ARG A 95 -25.56 -2.06 -5.89
N LYS A 96 -26.34 -1.14 -6.47
CA LYS A 96 -27.64 -1.45 -7.06
C LYS A 96 -27.54 -2.57 -8.10
N ARG A 97 -26.54 -2.52 -8.98
CA ARG A 97 -26.32 -3.54 -10.01
C ARG A 97 -25.95 -4.93 -9.45
N ARG A 98 -25.29 -5.00 -8.29
CA ARG A 98 -24.91 -6.28 -7.66
C ARG A 98 -26.02 -6.90 -6.83
N ALA A 99 -27.05 -6.13 -6.50
CA ALA A 99 -28.20 -6.56 -5.71
C ALA A 99 -29.40 -6.98 -6.57
N ALA A 100 -29.34 -6.73 -7.89
CA ALA A 100 -30.23 -7.28 -8.90
C ALA A 100 -29.58 -8.53 -9.48
#